data_AF-A0A1Q9F0N7-F1
#
_entry.id   AF-A0A1Q9F0N7-F1
#
_cell.length_a   1.000
_cell.length_b   1.000
_cell.length_c   1.000
_cell.angle_alpha   90.00
_cell.angle_beta   90.00
_cell.angle_gamma   90.00
#
_symmetry.space_group_name_H-M   'P 1'
#
loop_
_entity.id
_entity.type
_entity.pdbx_description
1 polymer ?
#
loop_
_entity_poly.entity_id
_entity_poly.type
_entity_poly.pdbx_seq_one_letter_code
_entity_poly.pdbx_strand_id
1 'polypeptide(L)'
;MALSTRERIVHATFQLGACCLGIGLVGLGAGCLADPVSSSKMYGMPLEASSPALSWVKVAGVRDICLGVGTLALFFFQPSALRVFAPATLVVAASDAALTIGGPFPAPFNHLMGVVGIGILSVAAWFDPTLTTEGEGYKRISG
;
A
#
# COMPACT_ATOMS: atom_id res chain seq x y z
N MET A 1 25.67 5.72 15.90
CA MET A 1 25.92 4.27 15.93
C MET A 1 25.63 3.74 14.54
N ALA A 2 26.56 3.01 13.93
CA ALA A 2 26.34 2.49 12.58
C ALA A 2 25.38 1.30 12.61
N LEU A 3 24.41 1.26 11.70
CA LEU A 3 23.51 0.11 11.54
C LEU A 3 24.29 -1.12 11.04
N SER A 4 23.97 -2.28 11.59
CA SER A 4 24.38 -3.57 11.04
C SER A 4 23.83 -3.77 9.62
N THR A 5 24.38 -4.73 8.87
CA THR A 5 23.89 -5.04 7.51
C THR A 5 22.42 -5.44 7.51
N ARG A 6 21.98 -6.22 8.51
CA ARG A 6 20.57 -6.62 8.67
C ARG A 6 19.66 -5.42 8.85
N GLU A 7 20.02 -4.49 9.74
CA GLU A 7 19.22 -3.30 10.01
C GLU A 7 19.13 -2.38 8.78
N ARG A 8 20.21 -2.27 8.00
CA ARG A 8 20.20 -1.54 6.71
C ARG A 8 19.22 -2.17 5.71
N ILE A 9 19.18 -3.49 5.60
CA ILE A 9 18.26 -4.20 4.70
C ILE A 9 16.81 -3.96 5.12
N VAL A 10 16.50 -4.06 6.42
CA VAL A 10 15.15 -3.81 6.93
C VAL A 10 14.73 -2.37 6.65
N HIS A 11 15.61 -1.41 6.95
CA HIS A 11 15.33 0.00 6.70
C HIS A 11 15.13 0.32 5.21
N ALA A 12 15.98 -0.23 4.33
CA ALA A 12 15.81 -0.06 2.89
C ALA A 12 14.50 -0.69 2.39
N THR A 13 14.15 -1.88 2.89
CA THR A 13 12.86 -2.54 2.58
C THR A 13 11.69 -1.68 3.02
N PHE A 14 11.76 -1.09 4.21
CA PHE A 14 10.73 -0.17 4.71
C PHE A 14 10.59 1.07 3.82
N GLN A 15 11.69 1.77 3.52
CA GLN A 15 11.67 2.97 2.68
C GLN A 15 11.12 2.69 1.28
N LEU A 16 11.67 1.68 0.61
CA LEU A 16 11.23 1.32 -0.73
C LEU A 16 9.78 0.82 -0.72
N GLY A 17 9.41 -0.01 0.25
CA GLY A 17 8.06 -0.53 0.37
C GLY A 17 7.02 0.57 0.62
N ALA A 18 7.31 1.53 1.51
CA ALA A 18 6.41 2.64 1.80
C ALA A 18 6.21 3.56 0.58
N CYS A 19 7.31 3.90 -0.13
CA CYS A 19 7.24 4.69 -1.36
C CYS A 19 6.47 3.95 -2.47
N CYS A 20 6.79 2.68 -2.71
CA CYS A 20 6.13 1.86 -3.72
C CYS A 20 4.63 1.70 -3.42
N LEU A 21 4.26 1.43 -2.16
CA LEU A 21 2.86 1.32 -1.74
C LEU A 21 2.13 2.65 -1.93
N GLY A 22 2.71 3.74 -1.44
CA GLY A 22 2.11 5.07 -1.49
C GLY A 22 1.86 5.54 -2.93
N ILE A 23 2.89 5.52 -3.77
CA ILE A 23 2.80 5.92 -5.18
C ILE A 23 1.90 4.95 -5.96
N GLY A 24 2.05 3.64 -5.72
CA GLY A 24 1.26 2.61 -6.39
C GLY A 24 -0.23 2.75 -6.15
N LEU A 25 -0.66 2.94 -4.90
CA LEU A 25 -2.07 3.12 -4.56
C LEU A 25 -2.67 4.42 -5.12
N VAL A 26 -1.90 5.53 -5.10
CA VAL A 26 -2.33 6.78 -5.76
C VAL A 26 -2.52 6.57 -7.26
N GLY A 27 -1.57 5.90 -7.93
CA GLY A 27 -1.64 5.61 -9.36
C GLY A 27 -2.82 4.71 -9.72
N LEU A 28 -3.02 3.61 -8.97
CA LEU A 28 -4.15 2.70 -9.15
C LEU A 28 -5.50 3.41 -8.95
N GLY A 29 -5.60 4.21 -7.89
CA GLY A 29 -6.83 4.92 -7.60
C GLY A 29 -7.15 6.02 -8.63
N ALA A 30 -6.12 6.73 -9.12
CA ALA A 30 -6.28 7.66 -10.23
C ALA A 30 -6.76 6.96 -11.51
N GLY A 31 -6.23 5.77 -11.81
CA GLY A 31 -6.69 4.92 -12.90
C GLY A 31 -8.17 4.54 -12.79
N CYS A 32 -8.61 4.16 -11.58
CA CYS A 32 -10.02 3.84 -11.30
C CYS A 32 -10.97 5.02 -11.50
N LEU A 33 -10.50 6.25 -11.28
CA LEU A 33 -11.30 7.46 -11.50
C LEU A 33 -11.31 7.89 -12.97
N ALA A 34 -10.18 7.77 -13.66
CA ALA A 34 -10.02 8.19 -15.05
C ALA A 34 -10.64 7.21 -16.05
N ASP A 35 -10.44 5.91 -15.84
CA ASP A 35 -10.96 4.83 -16.68
C ASP A 35 -11.46 3.66 -15.81
N PRO A 36 -12.65 3.78 -15.20
CA PRO A 36 -13.23 2.74 -14.35
C PRO A 36 -13.56 1.45 -15.12
N VAL A 37 -13.82 1.54 -16.43
CA VAL A 37 -14.18 0.38 -17.27
C VAL A 37 -12.95 -0.51 -17.48
N SER A 38 -11.81 0.08 -17.83
CA SER A 38 -10.57 -0.70 -17.92
C SER A 38 -10.12 -1.20 -16.55
N SER A 39 -10.23 -0.35 -15.52
CA SER A 39 -9.82 -0.70 -14.15
C SER A 39 -10.66 -1.83 -13.55
N SER A 40 -11.94 -1.97 -13.92
CA SER A 40 -12.79 -3.06 -13.43
C SER A 40 -12.25 -4.46 -13.81
N LYS A 41 -11.51 -4.57 -14.92
CA LYS A 41 -10.85 -5.81 -15.35
C LYS A 41 -9.78 -6.25 -14.34
N MET A 42 -9.12 -5.31 -13.66
CA MET A 42 -8.14 -5.63 -12.62
C MET A 42 -8.80 -6.28 -11.41
N TYR A 43 -10.07 -5.98 -11.16
CA TYR A 43 -10.89 -6.62 -10.13
C TYR A 43 -11.57 -7.92 -10.61
N GLY A 44 -11.19 -8.44 -11.78
CA GLY A 44 -11.78 -9.66 -12.34
C GLY A 44 -13.24 -9.50 -12.78
N MET A 45 -13.75 -8.26 -12.83
CA MET A 45 -15.12 -7.93 -13.19
C MET A 45 -15.10 -7.03 -14.42
N PRO A 46 -15.00 -7.56 -15.65
CA PRO A 46 -15.12 -6.74 -16.85
C PRO A 46 -16.54 -6.15 -16.89
N LEU A 47 -16.66 -4.83 -16.69
CA LEU A 47 -17.94 -4.12 -16.65
C LEU A 47 -18.11 -3.32 -17.93
N GLU A 48 -19.34 -3.26 -18.42
CA GLU A 48 -19.71 -2.36 -19.51
C GLU A 48 -19.85 -0.92 -19.03
N ALA A 49 -19.70 0.05 -19.94
CA ALA A 49 -19.74 1.49 -19.62
C ALA A 49 -21.06 1.95 -18.99
N SER A 50 -22.15 1.24 -19.24
CA SER A 50 -23.48 1.50 -18.65
C SER A 50 -23.69 0.85 -17.28
N SER A 51 -22.73 0.07 -16.79
CA SER A 51 -22.90 -0.68 -15.55
C SER A 51 -22.92 0.23 -14.32
N PRO A 52 -23.96 0.16 -13.46
CA PRO A 52 -23.99 0.93 -12.21
C PRO A 52 -22.87 0.52 -11.24
N ALA A 53 -22.30 -0.67 -11.38
CA ALA A 53 -21.19 -1.15 -10.56
C ALA A 53 -19.87 -0.38 -10.81
N LEU A 54 -19.78 0.43 -11.88
CA LEU A 54 -18.64 1.34 -12.07
C LEU A 54 -18.51 2.39 -10.95
N SER A 55 -19.61 2.69 -10.26
CA SER A 55 -19.57 3.55 -9.06
C SER A 55 -18.72 2.94 -7.95
N TRP A 56 -18.79 1.62 -7.75
CA TRP A 56 -17.97 0.90 -6.78
C TRP A 56 -16.48 0.97 -7.17
N VAL A 57 -16.14 0.82 -8.45
CA VAL A 57 -14.75 0.93 -8.93
C VAL A 57 -14.17 2.32 -8.62
N LYS A 58 -14.96 3.38 -8.82
CA LYS A 58 -14.54 4.75 -8.47
C LYS A 58 -14.33 4.92 -6.97
N VAL A 59 -15.21 4.36 -6.13
CA VAL A 59 -15.08 4.40 -4.67
C VAL A 59 -13.83 3.65 -4.21
N ALA A 60 -13.55 2.46 -4.78
CA ALA A 60 -12.30 1.74 -4.54
C ALA A 60 -11.09 2.61 -4.95
N GLY A 61 -11.19 3.36 -6.05
CA GLY A 61 -10.17 4.30 -6.46
C GLY A 61 -9.92 5.45 -5.47
N VAL A 62 -10.98 6.07 -4.94
CA VAL A 62 -10.85 7.10 -3.90
C VAL A 62 -10.19 6.53 -2.64
N ARG A 63 -10.62 5.33 -2.21
CA ARG A 63 -10.02 4.63 -1.07
C ARG A 63 -8.53 4.41 -1.28
N ASP A 64 -8.12 3.93 -2.45
CA ASP A 64 -6.70 3.67 -2.75
C ASP A 64 -5.89 4.96 -2.77
N ILE A 65 -6.42 6.06 -3.33
CA ILE A 65 -5.78 7.38 -3.22
C ILE A 65 -5.61 7.79 -1.76
N CYS A 66 -6.65 7.66 -0.93
CA CYS A 66 -6.57 8.01 0.50
C CYS A 66 -5.53 7.17 1.24
N LEU A 67 -5.49 5.86 0.99
CA LEU A 67 -4.50 4.95 1.58
C LEU A 67 -3.07 5.27 1.10
N GLY A 68 -2.91 5.59 -0.19
CA GLY A 68 -1.62 5.95 -0.78
C GLY A 68 -1.09 7.29 -0.26
N VAL A 69 -1.93 8.34 -0.25
CA VAL A 69 -1.60 9.65 0.33
C VAL A 69 -1.32 9.52 1.83
N GLY A 70 -2.14 8.76 2.56
CA GLY A 70 -1.92 8.47 3.98
C GLY A 70 -0.58 7.78 4.21
N THR A 71 -0.23 6.78 3.40
CA THR A 71 1.06 6.09 3.47
C THR A 71 2.23 7.06 3.27
N LEU A 72 2.18 7.92 2.24
CA LEU A 72 3.22 8.90 1.96
C LEU A 72 3.32 9.96 3.06
N ALA A 73 2.19 10.48 3.53
CA ALA A 73 2.16 11.47 4.61
C ALA A 73 2.78 10.88 5.89
N LEU A 74 2.37 9.68 6.29
CA LEU A 74 2.98 9.02 7.45
C LEU A 74 4.47 8.74 7.21
N PHE A 75 4.86 8.27 6.02
CA PHE A 75 6.26 8.04 5.68
C PHE A 75 7.14 9.29 5.84
N PHE A 76 6.65 10.48 5.51
CA PHE A 76 7.43 11.73 5.63
C PHE A 76 7.32 12.40 7.00
N PHE A 77 6.15 12.34 7.64
CA PHE A 77 5.88 13.14 8.85
C PHE A 77 5.86 12.33 10.14
N GLN A 78 5.43 11.06 10.10
CA GLN A 78 5.36 10.20 11.27
C GLN A 78 5.62 8.72 10.89
N PRO A 79 6.85 8.36 10.49
CA PRO A 79 7.12 7.07 9.88
C PRO A 79 6.84 5.89 10.83
N SER A 80 6.94 6.11 12.15
CA SER A 80 6.61 5.12 13.18
C SER A 80 5.14 4.67 13.15
N ALA A 81 4.22 5.55 12.72
CA ALA A 81 2.80 5.22 12.62
C ALA A 81 2.51 4.17 11.52
N LEU A 82 3.43 3.99 10.54
CA LEU A 82 3.29 2.94 9.53
C LEU A 82 3.32 1.52 10.11
N ARG A 83 3.82 1.34 11.34
CA ARG A 83 3.71 0.06 12.08
C ARG A 83 2.28 -0.39 12.28
N VAL A 84 1.36 0.55 12.44
CA VAL A 84 -0.07 0.25 12.61
C VAL A 84 -0.82 0.43 11.30
N PHE A 85 -0.47 1.45 10.52
CA PHE A 85 -1.15 1.76 9.28
C PHE A 85 -0.94 0.70 8.19
N ALA A 86 0.28 0.20 7.99
CA ALA A 86 0.53 -0.80 6.95
C ALA A 86 -0.22 -2.13 7.18
N PRO A 87 -0.27 -2.70 8.40
CA PRO A 87 -1.16 -3.84 8.69
C PRO A 87 -2.64 -3.56 8.47
N ALA A 88 -3.13 -2.34 8.76
CA ALA A 88 -4.52 -1.98 8.48
C ALA A 88 -4.80 -1.97 6.96
N THR A 89 -3.88 -1.40 6.17
CA THR A 89 -3.94 -1.45 4.70
C THR A 89 -3.87 -2.88 4.16
N LEU A 90 -3.10 -3.76 4.81
CA LEU A 90 -3.02 -5.19 4.45
C LEU A 90 -4.39 -5.86 4.52
N VAL A 91 -5.23 -5.55 5.51
CA VAL A 91 -6.59 -6.10 5.63
C VAL A 91 -7.44 -5.72 4.43
N VAL A 92 -7.33 -4.47 3.97
CA VAL A 92 -8.04 -4.00 2.78
C VAL A 92 -7.57 -4.75 1.53
N ALA A 93 -6.25 -4.84 1.32
CA ALA A 93 -5.68 -5.56 0.18
C ALA A 93 -6.03 -7.05 0.19
N ALA A 94 -6.05 -7.69 1.37
CA ALA A 94 -6.46 -9.08 1.53
C ALA A 94 -7.95 -9.27 1.21
N SER A 95 -8.78 -8.30 1.56
CA SER A 95 -10.21 -8.31 1.22
C SER A 95 -10.40 -8.23 -0.30
N ASP A 96 -9.65 -7.36 -0.99
CA ASP A 96 -9.70 -7.27 -2.46
C ASP A 96 -9.17 -8.55 -3.14
N ALA A 97 -8.11 -9.15 -2.59
CA ALA A 97 -7.62 -10.46 -3.06
C ALA A 97 -8.67 -11.57 -2.89
N ALA A 98 -9.39 -11.58 -1.77
CA ALA A 98 -10.47 -12.53 -1.53
C ALA A 98 -11.63 -12.34 -2.53
N LEU A 99 -11.96 -11.10 -2.88
CA LEU A 99 -13.00 -10.80 -3.88
C LEU A 99 -12.58 -11.22 -5.30
N THR A 100 -11.28 -11.23 -5.59
CA THR A 100 -10.76 -11.53 -6.93
C THR A 100 -10.33 -12.98 -7.13
N ILE A 101 -10.29 -13.81 -6.07
CA ILE A 101 -9.71 -15.17 -6.13
C ILE A 101 -10.41 -16.12 -7.11
N GLY A 102 -11.69 -15.90 -7.41
CA GLY A 102 -12.46 -16.65 -8.41
C GLY A 102 -12.50 -16.00 -9.80
N GLY A 103 -11.84 -14.86 -9.99
CA GLY A 103 -11.85 -14.09 -11.24
C GLY A 103 -10.82 -14.59 -12.27
N PRO A 104 -10.91 -14.09 -13.52
CA PRO A 104 -9.95 -14.42 -14.57
C PRO A 104 -8.56 -13.86 -14.28
N PHE A 105 -7.52 -14.59 -14.70
CA PHE A 105 -6.13 -14.11 -14.67
C PHE A 105 -5.97 -12.84 -15.54
N PRO A 106 -5.19 -11.82 -15.13
CA PRO A 106 -4.27 -11.78 -13.99
C PRO A 106 -4.84 -11.17 -12.69
N ALA A 107 -6.14 -10.92 -12.58
CA ALA A 107 -6.73 -10.18 -11.47
C ALA A 107 -6.40 -10.78 -10.08
N PRO A 108 -6.62 -12.08 -9.79
CA PRO A 108 -6.22 -12.67 -8.51
C PRO A 108 -4.73 -12.54 -8.21
N PHE A 109 -3.89 -12.75 -9.23
CA PHE A 109 -2.45 -12.73 -9.08
C PHE A 109 -1.95 -11.35 -8.65
N ASN A 110 -2.42 -10.28 -9.30
CA ASN A 110 -2.04 -8.91 -8.98
C ASN A 110 -2.41 -8.54 -7.53
N HIS A 111 -3.60 -8.93 -7.08
CA HIS A 111 -4.03 -8.66 -5.71
C HIS A 111 -3.23 -9.46 -4.68
N LEU A 112 -2.95 -10.74 -4.94
CA LEU A 112 -2.11 -11.57 -4.07
C LEU A 112 -0.68 -11.00 -3.94
N MET A 113 -0.10 -10.53 -5.05
CA MET A 113 1.21 -9.87 -5.01
C MET A 113 1.17 -8.58 -4.19
N GLY A 114 0.09 -7.81 -4.27
CA GLY A 114 -0.15 -6.65 -3.42
C GLY A 114 -0.18 -7.02 -1.92
N VAL A 115 -0.92 -8.07 -1.56
CA VAL A 115 -0.99 -8.59 -0.17
C VAL A 115 0.39 -8.99 0.33
N VAL A 116 1.16 -9.74 -0.46
CA VAL A 116 2.52 -10.15 -0.09
C VAL A 116 3.43 -8.93 0.11
N GLY A 117 3.40 -7.95 -0.83
CA GLY A 117 4.20 -6.73 -0.73
C GLY A 117 3.89 -5.91 0.52
N ILE A 118 2.60 -5.71 0.82
CA ILE A 118 2.17 -4.98 2.03
C ILE A 118 2.49 -5.78 3.30
N GLY A 119 2.43 -7.11 3.25
CA GLY A 119 2.86 -7.98 4.35
C GLY A 119 4.34 -7.84 4.66
N ILE A 120 5.19 -7.83 3.64
CA ILE A 120 6.64 -7.58 3.79
C ILE A 120 6.90 -6.20 4.38
N LEU A 121 6.23 -5.15 3.86
CA LEU A 121 6.33 -3.80 4.41
C LEU A 121 5.89 -3.73 5.87
N SER A 122 4.78 -4.40 6.21
CA SER A 122 4.24 -4.43 7.57
C SER A 122 5.26 -5.02 8.55
N VAL A 123 5.90 -6.14 8.18
CA VAL A 123 6.97 -6.76 8.96
C VAL A 123 8.19 -5.83 9.04
N ALA A 124 8.62 -5.25 7.92
CA ALA A 124 9.76 -4.34 7.89
C ALA A 124 9.55 -3.12 8.79
N ALA A 125 8.37 -2.50 8.78
CA ALA A 125 8.04 -1.36 9.63
C ALA A 125 8.12 -1.69 11.14
N TRP A 126 7.69 -2.89 11.54
CA TRP A 126 7.80 -3.34 12.94
C TRP A 126 9.24 -3.58 13.38
N PHE A 127 10.07 -4.14 12.49
CA PHE A 127 11.45 -4.49 12.81
C PHE A 127 12.48 -3.41 12.47
N ASP A 128 12.07 -2.28 11.87
CA ASP A 128 12.97 -1.18 11.58
C ASP A 128 13.40 -0.47 12.89
N PRO A 129 14.69 -0.52 13.27
CA PRO A 129 15.19 0.07 14.50
C PRO A 129 15.21 1.61 14.44
N THR A 130 15.10 2.21 13.26
CA THR A 130 15.03 3.68 13.13
C THR A 130 13.68 4.24 13.59
N LEU A 131 12.65 3.39 13.65
CA LEU A 131 11.28 3.75 14.01
C LEU A 131 10.95 3.61 15.51
N THR A 132 11.86 3.09 16.34
CA THR A 132 11.63 2.85 17.79
C THR A 132 11.81 4.09 18.67
N THR A 133 12.03 5.27 18.10
CA THR A 133 12.37 6.46 18.86
C THR A 133 11.24 7.48 18.87
N GLU A 134 10.15 7.16 19.58
CA GLU A 134 9.27 8.21 20.07
C GLU A 134 10.05 9.05 21.10
N GLY A 135 10.63 10.17 20.65
CA GLY A 135 11.19 11.21 21.52
C GLY A 135 12.60 11.71 21.21
N GLU A 136 13.51 10.87 20.69
CA GLU A 136 14.94 11.26 20.51
C GLU A 136 15.53 11.11 19.10
N GLY A 137 14.92 10.33 18.21
CA GLY A 137 15.56 9.94 16.94
C GLY A 137 15.57 11.03 15.87
N TYR A 138 14.53 11.86 15.80
CA TYR A 138 14.44 12.90 14.77
C TYR A 138 15.55 13.96 14.90
N LYS A 139 16.05 14.19 16.13
CA LYS A 139 17.20 15.07 16.38
C LYS A 139 18.56 14.46 16.01
N ARG A 140 18.68 13.16 15.76
CA ARG A 140 19.97 12.48 15.53
C ARG A 140 20.38 12.31 14.08
N ILE A 141 19.49 12.56 13.12
CA ILE A 141 19.76 12.38 11.67
C ILE A 141 19.81 13.71 10.91
N SER A 142 19.51 14.82 11.59
CA SER A 142 19.53 16.19 11.05
C SER A 142 20.69 17.04 11.60
N GLY A 143 21.65 16.41 12.30
CA GLY A 143 22.88 17.03 12.81
C GLY A 143 24.13 16.39 12.23
#